data_AF-A0A7D3VX86-F1
#
_entry.id   AF-A0A7D3VX86-F1
#
_cell.length_a   1.000
_cell.length_b   1.000
_cell.length_c   1.000
_cell.angle_alpha   90.00
_cell.angle_beta   90.00
_cell.angle_gamma   90.00
#
_symmetry.space_group_name_H-M   'P 1'
#
loop_
_entity.id
_entity.type
_entity.pdbx_description
1 polymer ?
#
loop_
_entity_poly.entity_id
_entity_poly.type
_entity_poly.pdbx_seq_one_letter_code
_entity_poly.pdbx_strand_id
1 'polypeptide(L)'
;MAVGADRDGIGGTERAESAGLPAFTLRIPDFPSRAEWDEALAAAIAEHEPDLVVSAGFMKILGPAVLARFGGRIVNTHPALLPSFPGAHAVRDALAYGVKVTGCTVHFVDEGVDTGPVIAQETVTVGWHDDEDSLHERIKQVERRLLVDVVGRLARDGWTTRGRRVSMKCRTCGDGTTGGAAPDGGPSGSPGQTERGELGR
;
A
#
# COMPACT_ATOMS: atom_id res chain seq x y z
N MET A 1 -4.85 13.58 13.35
CA MET A 1 -4.65 13.61 11.88
C MET A 1 -4.25 15.03 11.50
N ALA A 2 -3.29 15.18 10.59
CA ALA A 2 -2.81 16.47 10.10
C ALA A 2 -2.41 16.34 8.62
N VAL A 3 -2.25 17.47 7.92
CA VAL A 3 -1.78 17.51 6.53
C VAL A 3 -0.50 18.33 6.41
N GLY A 4 0.56 17.70 5.91
CA GLY A 4 1.84 18.35 5.64
C GLY A 4 2.03 18.67 4.16
N ALA A 5 2.74 19.76 3.85
CA ALA A 5 3.06 20.18 2.49
C ALA A 5 4.52 20.62 2.35
N ASP A 6 5.09 20.51 1.15
CA ASP A 6 6.42 21.05 0.80
C ASP A 6 6.37 22.42 0.12
N ARG A 7 5.16 22.98 -0.06
CA ARG A 7 4.91 24.27 -0.73
C ARG A 7 3.57 24.86 -0.33
N ASP A 8 3.47 26.17 -0.46
CA ASP A 8 2.25 26.93 -0.17
C ASP A 8 1.21 26.79 -1.31
N GLY A 9 -0.04 27.18 -1.02
CA GLY A 9 -1.08 27.36 -2.04
C GLY A 9 -1.52 26.06 -2.72
N ILE A 10 -1.50 24.94 -1.99
CA ILE A 10 -1.97 23.65 -2.49
C ILE A 10 -3.34 23.30 -1.94
N GLY A 11 -4.19 22.72 -2.78
CA GLY A 11 -5.54 22.32 -2.36
C GLY A 11 -5.57 21.28 -1.23
N GLY A 12 -4.45 20.62 -0.91
CA GLY A 12 -4.34 19.69 0.21
C GLY A 12 -4.47 20.38 1.57
N THR A 13 -3.75 21.49 1.77
CA THR A 13 -3.79 22.25 3.03
C THR A 13 -5.10 23.02 3.16
N GLU A 14 -5.61 23.59 2.07
CA GLU A 14 -6.93 24.27 2.04
C GLU A 14 -8.08 23.32 2.46
N ARG A 15 -8.03 22.07 1.99
CA ARG A 15 -9.00 21.04 2.38
C ARG A 15 -8.87 20.64 3.85
N ALA A 16 -7.66 20.58 4.38
CA ALA A 16 -7.41 20.29 5.78
C ALA A 16 -7.98 21.38 6.69
N GLU A 17 -7.69 22.64 6.37
CA GLU A 17 -8.20 23.81 7.08
C GLU A 17 -9.74 23.86 7.05
N SER A 18 -10.34 23.64 5.87
CA SER A 18 -11.80 23.59 5.70
C SER A 18 -12.45 22.46 6.52
N ALA A 19 -11.70 21.41 6.83
CA ALA A 19 -12.14 20.29 7.67
C ALA A 19 -11.78 20.45 9.15
N GLY A 20 -11.19 21.59 9.56
CA GLY A 20 -10.74 21.83 10.93
C GLY A 20 -9.54 20.97 11.37
N LEU A 21 -8.75 20.49 10.41
CA LEU A 21 -7.56 19.68 10.66
C LEU A 21 -6.30 20.55 10.68
N PRO A 22 -5.34 20.26 11.56
CA PRO A 22 -4.03 20.92 11.52
C PRO A 22 -3.36 20.72 10.16
N ALA A 23 -2.73 21.79 9.66
CA ALA A 23 -1.90 21.78 8.48
C ALA A 23 -0.56 22.45 8.77
N PHE A 24 0.51 21.95 8.16
CA PHE A 24 1.83 22.56 8.22
C PHE A 24 2.49 22.54 6.85
N THR A 25 3.34 23.53 6.58
CA THR A 25 4.11 23.63 5.34
C THR A 25 5.57 23.81 5.66
N LEU A 26 6.43 22.94 5.13
CA LEU A 26 7.89 23.03 5.24
C LEU A 26 8.49 23.06 3.85
N ARG A 27 8.87 24.25 3.36
CA ARG A 27 9.42 24.38 2.01
C ARG A 27 10.91 24.12 2.03
N ILE A 28 11.39 23.32 1.08
CA ILE A 28 12.83 23.01 0.97
C ILE A 28 13.72 24.28 0.95
N PRO A 29 13.36 25.36 0.24
CA PRO A 29 14.19 26.58 0.22
C PRO A 29 14.33 27.31 1.56
N ASP A 30 13.49 26.99 2.55
CA ASP A 30 13.54 27.62 3.88
C ASP A 30 14.60 26.97 4.80
N PHE A 31 15.27 25.92 4.33
CA PHE A 31 16.27 25.18 5.09
C PHE A 31 17.66 25.29 4.46
N PRO A 32 18.74 25.35 5.27
CA PRO A 32 20.10 25.48 4.76
C PRO A 32 20.56 24.26 3.93
N SER A 33 20.00 23.09 4.19
CA SER A 33 20.29 21.87 3.45
C SER A 33 19.08 20.95 3.34
N ARG A 34 19.16 20.02 2.39
CA ARG A 34 18.13 18.99 2.22
C ARG A 34 18.03 18.05 3.43
N ALA A 35 19.15 17.79 4.10
CA ALA A 35 19.20 16.95 5.30
C ALA A 35 18.48 17.64 6.46
N GLU A 36 18.69 18.94 6.66
CA GLU A 36 17.99 19.71 7.70
C GLU A 36 16.47 19.79 7.44
N TRP A 37 16.06 19.93 6.18
CA TRP A 37 14.64 19.84 5.83
C TRP A 37 14.04 18.47 6.14
N ASP A 38 14.78 17.38 5.91
CA ASP A 38 14.30 16.01 6.17
C ASP A 38 14.13 15.75 7.68
N GLU A 39 15.07 16.22 8.49
CA GLU A 39 14.95 16.19 9.96
C GLU A 39 13.76 17.01 10.46
N ALA A 40 13.57 18.22 9.90
CA ALA A 40 12.44 19.06 10.25
C ALA A 40 11.09 18.42 9.84
N LEU A 41 11.03 17.78 8.68
CA LEU A 41 9.86 17.03 8.23
C LEU A 41 9.56 15.85 9.16
N ALA A 42 10.59 15.08 9.53
CA ALA A 42 10.44 13.97 10.46
C ALA A 42 9.95 14.43 11.85
N ALA A 43 10.43 15.58 12.33
CA ALA A 43 9.99 16.20 13.58
C ALA A 43 8.53 16.66 13.50
N ALA A 44 8.16 17.42 12.46
CA ALA A 44 6.78 17.92 12.28
C ALA A 44 5.76 16.79 12.14
N ILE A 45 6.08 15.72 11.39
CA ILE A 45 5.21 14.54 11.31
C ILE A 45 5.03 13.92 12.70
N ALA A 46 6.10 13.88 13.49
CA ALA A 46 6.08 13.22 14.79
C ALA A 46 5.29 13.94 15.88
N GLU A 47 5.18 15.27 15.82
CA GLU A 47 4.35 16.06 16.73
C GLU A 47 2.88 15.63 16.72
N HIS A 48 2.46 14.94 15.67
CA HIS A 48 1.10 14.41 15.51
C HIS A 48 0.94 12.93 15.87
N GLU A 49 2.01 12.28 16.36
CA GLU A 49 2.03 10.88 16.80
C GLU A 49 1.32 9.89 15.85
N PRO A 50 1.62 9.86 14.54
CA PRO A 50 0.83 9.10 13.59
C PRO A 50 1.10 7.59 13.65
N ASP A 51 0.04 6.78 13.68
CA ASP A 51 0.12 5.34 13.42
C ASP A 51 0.43 5.02 11.96
N LEU A 52 0.00 5.90 11.04
CA LEU A 52 0.17 5.77 9.59
C LEU A 52 0.50 7.12 8.97
N VAL A 53 1.47 7.15 8.05
CA VAL A 53 1.79 8.31 7.22
C VAL A 53 1.34 8.01 5.79
N VAL A 54 0.59 8.93 5.17
CA VAL A 54 0.11 8.76 3.78
C VAL A 54 0.78 9.80 2.89
N SER A 55 1.69 9.34 2.03
CA SER A 55 2.27 10.11 0.93
C SER A 55 1.37 9.96 -0.28
N ALA A 56 0.60 10.99 -0.62
CA ALA A 56 -0.25 11.00 -1.81
C ALA A 56 0.00 12.30 -2.59
N GLY A 57 0.65 12.19 -3.75
CA GLY A 57 1.04 13.36 -4.54
C GLY A 57 2.23 14.15 -3.96
N PHE A 58 3.02 13.56 -3.06
CA PHE A 58 4.23 14.19 -2.53
C PHE A 58 5.41 13.96 -3.48
N MET A 59 5.83 15.01 -4.19
CA MET A 59 6.80 14.90 -5.28
C MET A 59 8.27 14.90 -4.81
N LYS A 60 8.52 14.58 -3.54
CA LYS A 60 9.86 14.52 -2.93
C LYS A 60 10.10 13.14 -2.35
N ILE A 61 11.30 12.62 -2.58
CA ILE A 61 11.77 11.38 -1.94
C ILE A 61 11.83 11.62 -0.43
N LEU A 62 11.20 10.79 0.39
CA LEU A 62 11.33 10.89 1.85
C LEU A 62 12.74 10.45 2.26
N GLY A 63 13.43 11.27 3.05
CA GLY A 63 14.81 11.00 3.41
C GLY A 63 14.95 10.07 4.63
N PRO A 64 16.21 9.76 4.99
CA PRO A 64 16.52 8.77 6.01
C PRO A 64 15.90 9.07 7.39
N ALA A 65 15.72 10.33 7.77
CA ALA A 65 15.16 10.68 9.08
C ALA A 65 13.69 10.26 9.18
N VAL A 66 12.92 10.51 8.11
CA VAL A 66 11.52 10.08 8.01
C VAL A 66 11.44 8.55 7.94
N LEU A 67 12.27 7.90 7.12
CA LEU A 67 12.25 6.45 6.97
C LEU A 67 12.68 5.71 8.26
N ALA A 68 13.68 6.21 8.97
CA ALA A 68 14.10 5.63 10.25
C ALA A 68 12.99 5.69 11.30
N ARG A 69 12.21 6.78 11.31
CA ARG A 69 11.15 6.99 12.29
C ARG A 69 9.83 6.34 11.91
N PHE A 70 9.50 6.28 10.61
CA PHE A 70 8.19 5.86 10.12
C PHE A 70 8.22 4.68 9.14
N GLY A 71 9.38 4.06 8.89
CA GLY A 71 9.51 2.89 8.03
C GLY A 71 8.51 1.79 8.37
N GLY A 72 7.90 1.20 7.35
CA GLY A 72 6.86 0.16 7.52
C GLY A 72 5.46 0.68 7.86
N ARG A 73 5.27 2.00 8.03
CA ARG A 73 3.96 2.65 8.21
C ARG A 73 3.73 3.87 7.29
N ILE A 74 4.57 4.05 6.27
CA ILE A 74 4.39 5.10 5.25
C ILE A 74 3.78 4.46 4.01
N VAL A 75 2.59 4.89 3.62
CA VAL A 75 1.88 4.44 2.42
C VAL A 75 2.10 5.44 1.29
N ASN A 76 2.37 4.95 0.08
CA ASN A 76 2.40 5.75 -1.13
C ASN A 76 1.56 5.11 -2.24
N THR A 77 1.16 5.93 -3.22
CA THR A 77 0.52 5.46 -4.44
C THR A 77 1.39 5.71 -5.66
N HIS A 78 1.36 4.77 -6.60
CA HIS A 78 2.11 4.84 -7.85
C HIS A 78 1.18 4.54 -9.04
N PRO A 79 1.16 5.37 -10.11
CA PRO A 79 0.24 5.22 -11.23
C PRO A 79 0.71 4.19 -12.27
N ALA A 80 1.16 3.02 -11.81
CA ALA A 80 1.38 1.82 -12.61
C ALA A 80 1.26 0.55 -11.76
N LEU A 81 1.24 -0.61 -12.42
CA LEU A 81 1.34 -1.92 -11.77
C LEU A 81 2.80 -2.25 -11.46
N LEU A 82 3.29 -1.84 -10.29
CA LEU A 82 4.64 -2.20 -9.83
C LEU A 82 4.84 -3.72 -9.85
N PRO A 83 6.03 -4.23 -10.23
CA PRO A 83 7.29 -3.48 -10.42
C PRO A 83 7.46 -2.81 -11.78
N SER A 84 6.44 -2.78 -12.65
CA SER A 84 6.53 -2.11 -13.95
C SER A 84 6.45 -0.59 -13.82
N PHE A 85 7.27 0.10 -14.63
CA PHE A 85 7.30 1.56 -14.78
C PHE A 85 7.47 2.35 -13.47
N PRO A 86 8.49 2.09 -12.63
CA PRO A 86 8.75 2.89 -11.43
C PRO A 86 9.20 4.31 -11.79
N GLY A 87 9.08 5.25 -10.86
CA GLY A 87 9.53 6.63 -11.01
C GLY A 87 8.51 7.58 -11.67
N ALA A 88 8.95 8.79 -11.96
CA ALA A 88 8.05 9.93 -12.19
C ALA A 88 7.21 9.88 -13.49
N HIS A 89 7.51 8.99 -14.43
CA HIS A 89 6.93 9.00 -15.79
C HIS A 89 6.15 7.72 -16.13
N ALA A 90 5.61 7.05 -15.12
CA ALA A 90 5.00 5.74 -15.26
C ALA A 90 3.92 5.64 -16.37
N VAL A 91 3.04 6.65 -16.49
CA VAL A 91 1.97 6.68 -17.49
C VAL A 91 2.53 6.85 -18.90
N ARG A 92 3.43 7.82 -19.10
CA ARG A 92 4.15 8.05 -20.36
C ARG A 92 4.87 6.78 -20.82
N ASP A 93 5.58 6.14 -19.90
CA ASP A 93 6.40 4.96 -20.21
C ASP A 93 5.53 3.74 -20.52
N ALA A 94 4.37 3.58 -19.86
CA ALA A 94 3.38 2.56 -20.19
C ALA A 94 2.79 2.73 -21.60
N LEU A 95 2.45 3.96 -22.00
CA LEU A 95 1.97 4.28 -23.34
C LEU A 95 3.06 4.03 -24.40
N ALA A 96 4.29 4.51 -24.15
CA ALA A 96 5.42 4.33 -25.06
C ALA A 96 5.76 2.84 -25.26
N TYR A 97 5.61 2.02 -24.23
CA TYR A 97 5.79 0.57 -24.34
C TYR A 97 4.64 -0.13 -25.09
N GLY A 98 3.44 0.45 -25.07
CA GLY A 98 2.27 -0.08 -25.76
C GLY A 98 1.50 -1.16 -24.99
N VAL A 99 1.58 -1.16 -23.66
CA VAL A 99 0.82 -2.11 -22.82
C VAL A 99 -0.68 -1.98 -23.03
N LYS A 100 -1.42 -3.08 -22.86
CA LYS A 100 -2.90 -3.08 -22.93
C LYS A 100 -3.56 -2.97 -21.55
N VAL A 101 -2.78 -3.17 -20.51
CA VAL A 101 -3.20 -3.05 -19.12
C VAL A 101 -2.09 -2.36 -18.34
N THR A 102 -2.46 -1.34 -17.58
CA THR A 102 -1.66 -0.69 -16.54
C THR A 102 -2.51 -0.67 -15.27
N GLY A 103 -2.31 0.29 -14.35
CA GLY A 103 -3.12 0.40 -13.14
C GLY A 103 -2.53 1.39 -12.16
N CYS A 104 -2.89 1.21 -10.89
CA CYS A 104 -2.25 1.88 -9.77
C CYS A 104 -1.83 0.86 -8.71
N THR A 105 -0.79 1.20 -7.96
CA THR A 105 -0.29 0.42 -6.83
C THR A 105 -0.30 1.26 -5.56
N VAL A 106 -0.83 0.69 -4.48
CA VAL A 106 -0.64 1.20 -3.11
C VAL A 106 0.40 0.33 -2.44
N HIS A 107 1.47 0.94 -1.92
CA HIS A 107 2.60 0.22 -1.33
C HIS A 107 3.15 0.94 -0.10
N PHE A 108 3.91 0.23 0.72
CA PHE A 108 4.73 0.86 1.75
C PHE A 108 5.97 1.49 1.12
N VAL A 109 6.40 2.65 1.62
CA VAL A 109 7.65 3.31 1.21
C VAL A 109 8.84 2.65 1.90
N ASP A 110 9.92 2.45 1.14
CA ASP A 110 11.25 2.07 1.63
C ASP A 110 12.31 3.04 1.08
N GLU A 111 13.59 2.70 1.23
CA GLU A 111 14.72 3.56 0.80
C GLU A 111 14.84 3.72 -0.72
N GLY A 112 14.18 2.85 -1.50
CA GLY A 112 14.20 2.93 -2.96
C GLY A 112 12.97 3.63 -3.54
N VAL A 113 13.02 3.89 -4.84
CA VAL A 113 11.93 4.53 -5.58
C VAL A 113 10.93 3.47 -6.01
N ASP A 114 9.74 3.50 -5.40
CA ASP A 114 8.63 2.59 -5.69
C ASP A 114 8.97 1.10 -5.51
N THR A 115 9.90 0.79 -4.59
CA THR A 115 10.39 -0.58 -4.37
C THR A 115 9.74 -1.31 -3.21
N GLY A 116 9.02 -0.62 -2.32
CA GLY A 116 8.54 -1.24 -1.09
C GLY A 116 7.42 -2.29 -1.28
N PRO A 117 7.03 -2.98 -0.19
CA PRO A 117 6.00 -4.01 -0.22
C PRO A 117 4.65 -3.50 -0.73
N VAL A 118 4.11 -4.19 -1.73
CA VAL A 118 2.79 -3.90 -2.31
C VAL A 118 1.69 -4.27 -1.32
N ILE A 119 0.77 -3.34 -1.08
CA ILE A 119 -0.40 -3.52 -0.21
C ILE A 119 -1.62 -3.90 -1.05
N ALA A 120 -1.85 -3.18 -2.14
CA ALA A 120 -2.93 -3.43 -3.08
C ALA A 120 -2.58 -2.91 -4.48
N GLN A 121 -3.18 -3.51 -5.50
CA GLN A 121 -3.09 -3.07 -6.88
C GLN A 121 -4.46 -3.15 -7.53
N GLU A 122 -4.69 -2.27 -8.50
CA GLU A 122 -5.87 -2.37 -9.34
C GLU A 122 -5.54 -2.03 -10.79
N THR A 123 -6.09 -2.81 -11.71
CA THR A 123 -5.78 -2.73 -13.13
C THR A 123 -6.66 -1.71 -13.85
N VAL A 124 -6.09 -1.06 -14.86
CA VAL A 124 -6.75 -0.15 -15.78
C VAL A 124 -6.41 -0.55 -17.21
N THR A 125 -7.41 -0.67 -18.08
CA THR A 125 -7.19 -0.94 -19.50
C THR A 125 -6.64 0.30 -20.22
N VAL A 126 -5.67 0.08 -21.12
CA VAL A 126 -5.14 1.12 -22.01
C VAL A 126 -5.85 1.02 -23.36
N GLY A 127 -6.61 2.05 -23.68
CA GLY A 127 -7.33 2.22 -24.95
C GLY A 127 -6.37 2.50 -26.10
N TRP A 128 -6.79 2.17 -27.32
CA TRP A 128 -6.01 2.42 -28.53
C TRP A 128 -5.75 3.91 -28.79
N HIS A 129 -6.66 4.77 -28.35
CA HIS A 129 -6.62 6.23 -28.54
C HIS A 129 -6.26 6.99 -27.25
N ASP A 130 -5.80 6.29 -26.21
CA ASP A 130 -5.38 6.97 -24.99
C ASP A 130 -4.12 7.81 -25.26
N ASP A 131 -4.15 9.03 -24.75
CA ASP A 131 -2.97 9.86 -24.50
C ASP A 131 -2.62 9.83 -23.00
N GLU A 132 -1.55 10.54 -22.63
CA GLU A 132 -1.07 10.57 -21.24
C GLU A 132 -2.15 11.13 -20.29
N ASP A 133 -2.83 12.21 -20.66
CA ASP A 133 -3.83 12.84 -19.82
C ASP A 133 -5.06 11.95 -19.58
N SER A 134 -5.62 11.38 -20.64
CA SER A 134 -6.80 10.50 -20.56
C SER A 134 -6.53 9.21 -19.79
N LEU A 135 -5.36 8.59 -19.98
CA LEU A 135 -4.94 7.42 -19.22
C LEU A 135 -4.68 7.79 -17.76
N HIS A 136 -3.97 8.89 -17.50
CA HIS A 136 -3.65 9.33 -16.16
C HIS A 136 -4.90 9.68 -15.36
N GLU A 137 -5.89 10.37 -15.94
CA GLU A 137 -7.16 10.65 -15.26
C GLU A 137 -7.93 9.37 -14.93
N ARG A 138 -7.93 8.36 -15.82
CA ARG A 138 -8.54 7.07 -15.54
C ARG A 138 -7.85 6.35 -14.38
N ILE A 139 -6.52 6.36 -14.34
CA ILE A 139 -5.74 5.80 -13.23
C ILE A 139 -6.03 6.53 -11.93
N LYS A 140 -6.07 7.88 -11.93
CA LYS A 140 -6.37 8.70 -10.74
C LYS A 140 -7.72 8.35 -10.11
N GLN A 141 -8.75 8.08 -10.91
CA GLN A 141 -10.07 7.70 -10.38
C GLN A 141 -10.01 6.39 -9.58
N VAL A 142 -9.30 5.40 -10.12
CA VAL A 142 -9.10 4.10 -9.49
C VAL A 142 -8.22 4.24 -8.26
N GLU A 143 -7.10 4.96 -8.39
CA GLU A 143 -6.13 5.21 -7.33
C GLU A 143 -6.76 5.86 -6.10
N ARG A 144 -7.55 6.93 -6.28
CA ARG A 144 -8.21 7.63 -5.16
C ARG A 144 -9.13 6.70 -4.38
N ARG A 145 -9.92 5.87 -5.06
CA ARG A 145 -10.81 4.91 -4.39
C ARG A 145 -9.98 3.83 -3.67
N LEU A 146 -8.96 3.28 -4.34
CA LEU A 146 -8.12 2.23 -3.78
C LEU A 146 -7.37 2.71 -2.54
N LEU A 147 -6.80 3.92 -2.58
CA LEU A 147 -6.09 4.52 -1.45
C LEU A 147 -7.01 4.70 -0.24
N VAL A 148 -8.23 5.22 -0.42
CA VAL A 148 -9.19 5.41 0.67
C VAL A 148 -9.58 4.07 1.30
N ASP A 149 -9.86 3.02 0.49
CA ASP A 149 -10.14 1.69 1.03
C ASP A 149 -8.93 1.16 1.81
N VAL A 150 -7.74 1.17 1.21
CA VAL A 150 -6.53 0.64 1.84
C VAL A 150 -6.20 1.35 3.15
N VAL A 151 -6.18 2.68 3.18
CA VAL A 151 -5.91 3.44 4.42
C VAL A 151 -6.97 3.15 5.47
N GLY A 152 -8.24 3.16 5.08
CA GLY A 152 -9.34 2.84 6.00
C GLY A 152 -9.27 1.41 6.55
N ARG A 153 -8.72 0.46 5.78
CA ARG A 153 -8.47 -0.92 6.23
C ARG A 153 -7.27 -1.00 7.14
N LEU A 154 -6.13 -0.41 6.79
CA LEU A 154 -4.93 -0.40 7.63
C LEU A 154 -5.25 0.18 9.02
N ALA A 155 -6.02 1.26 9.08
CA ALA A 155 -6.42 1.91 10.32
C ALA A 155 -7.35 1.07 11.21
N ARG A 156 -8.27 0.29 10.61
CA ARG A 156 -9.26 -0.51 11.37
C ARG A 156 -8.83 -1.93 11.67
N ASP A 157 -8.18 -2.55 10.69
CA ASP A 157 -7.89 -3.98 10.65
C ASP A 157 -6.44 -4.29 11.02
N GLY A 158 -5.57 -3.28 11.03
CA GLY A 158 -4.12 -3.45 11.16
C GLY A 158 -3.51 -4.20 9.98
N TRP A 159 -2.19 -4.41 10.04
CA TRP A 159 -1.47 -5.18 9.03
C TRP A 159 -0.34 -6.01 9.62
N THR A 160 0.15 -6.94 8.81
CA THR A 160 1.38 -7.69 9.07
C THR A 160 2.17 -7.74 7.78
N THR A 161 3.47 -7.51 7.89
CA THR A 161 4.41 -7.59 6.77
C THR A 161 5.35 -8.77 6.97
N ARG A 162 5.43 -9.66 5.98
CA ARG A 162 6.38 -10.79 5.95
C ARG A 162 7.19 -10.72 4.65
N GLY A 163 8.43 -10.24 4.75
CA GLY A 163 9.22 -9.89 3.56
C GLY A 163 8.47 -8.85 2.73
N ARG A 164 8.19 -9.15 1.45
CA ARG A 164 7.45 -8.26 0.55
C ARG A 164 5.92 -8.44 0.59
N ARG A 165 5.41 -9.37 1.39
CA ARG A 165 3.98 -9.67 1.46
C ARG A 165 3.33 -8.89 2.58
N VAL A 166 2.29 -8.13 2.25
CA VAL A 166 1.44 -7.44 3.23
C VAL A 166 0.12 -8.19 3.36
N SER A 167 -0.33 -8.39 4.59
CA SER A 167 -1.65 -8.93 4.89
C SER A 167 -2.38 -8.04 5.88
N MET A 168 -3.65 -7.76 5.63
CA MET A 168 -4.57 -7.13 6.58
C MET A 168 -5.49 -8.20 7.18
N LYS A 169 -6.16 -7.91 8.30
CA LYS A 169 -7.16 -8.82 8.86
C LYS A 169 -8.16 -9.22 7.78
N CYS A 170 -8.34 -10.52 7.63
CA CYS A 170 -9.22 -11.07 6.62
C CYS A 170 -10.65 -11.01 7.14
N ARG A 171 -11.56 -10.50 6.30
CA ARG A 171 -12.98 -10.28 6.66
C ARG A 171 -13.91 -11.43 6.26
N THR A 172 -13.40 -12.38 5.48
CA THR A 172 -14.17 -13.47 4.87
C THR A 172 -13.77 -14.84 5.38
N CYS A 173 -12.61 -14.96 6.01
CA CYS A 173 -12.26 -16.11 6.82
C CYS A 173 -13.01 -15.94 8.14
N GLY A 174 -14.08 -16.69 8.33
CA GLY A 174 -14.74 -16.75 9.63
C GLY A 174 -13.71 -17.12 10.70
N ASP A 175 -13.79 -16.47 11.85
CA ASP A 175 -13.01 -16.82 13.03
C ASP A 175 -13.21 -18.32 13.25
N GLY A 176 -12.16 -19.12 13.07
CA GLY A 176 -12.20 -20.59 13.12
C GLY A 176 -12.51 -21.18 14.50
N THR A 177 -13.29 -20.47 15.32
CA THR A 177 -13.69 -20.81 16.68
C THR A 177 -15.14 -21.26 16.72
N THR A 178 -15.52 -22.21 15.87
CA THR A 178 -16.64 -23.09 16.20
C THR A 178 -16.07 -24.34 16.84
N GLY A 179 -16.16 -24.40 18.17
CA GLY A 179 -15.87 -25.59 18.95
C GLY A 179 -16.73 -26.76 18.46
N GLY A 180 -16.08 -27.74 17.85
CA GLY A 180 -16.57 -29.10 17.76
C GLY A 180 -15.81 -29.91 18.77
N ALA A 181 -16.45 -30.27 19.87
CA ALA A 181 -15.94 -31.25 20.80
C ALA A 181 -15.55 -32.52 20.01
N ALA A 182 -14.31 -32.97 20.16
CA ALA A 182 -13.92 -34.29 19.72
C ALA A 182 -14.81 -35.32 20.45
N PRO A 183 -15.47 -36.26 19.75
CA PRO A 183 -16.07 -37.38 20.45
C PRO A 183 -14.93 -38.26 20.98
N ASP A 184 -14.97 -38.49 22.28
CA ASP A 184 -14.09 -39.36 23.04
C ASP A 184 -13.90 -40.72 22.35
N GLY A 185 -12.66 -41.20 22.37
CA GLY A 185 -12.31 -42.52 21.90
C GLY A 185 -12.90 -43.63 22.77
N GLY A 186 -13.12 -44.79 22.14
CA GLY A 186 -13.31 -46.07 22.78
C GLY A 186 -12.74 -47.19 21.90
N PRO A 187 -11.88 -48.09 22.41
CA PRO A 187 -11.12 -49.05 21.60
C PRO A 187 -11.81 -50.43 21.48
N SER A 188 -11.44 -51.18 20.43
CA SER A 188 -11.50 -52.65 20.24
C SER A 188 -11.99 -52.98 18.82
N GLY A 189 -11.49 -53.94 18.07
CA GLY A 189 -10.38 -54.88 18.21
C GLY A 189 -10.16 -55.55 16.85
N SER A 190 -8.91 -55.86 16.52
CA SER A 190 -8.54 -56.86 15.50
C SER A 190 -8.54 -58.25 16.18
N PRO A 191 -8.58 -59.41 15.50
CA PRO A 191 -8.04 -59.66 14.15
C PRO A 191 -8.81 -60.68 13.27
N GLY A 192 -8.40 -60.82 12.01
CA GLY A 192 -8.82 -61.93 11.15
C GLY A 192 -8.12 -61.94 9.80
N GLN A 193 -7.05 -62.72 9.68
CA GLN A 193 -6.36 -63.06 8.44
C GLN A 193 -7.27 -63.89 7.51
N THR A 194 -7.16 -63.73 6.18
CA THR A 194 -6.89 -64.86 5.27
C THR A 194 -6.52 -64.39 3.86
N GLU A 195 -5.50 -65.06 3.32
CA GLU A 195 -4.96 -64.98 1.95
C GLU A 195 -5.97 -65.41 0.87
N ARG A 196 -5.80 -64.88 -0.36
CA ARG A 196 -5.48 -65.63 -1.60
C ARG A 196 -5.83 -64.83 -2.86
N GLY A 197 -4.95 -64.93 -3.88
CA GLY A 197 -5.39 -65.00 -5.28
C GLY A 197 -4.71 -64.07 -6.27
N GLU A 198 -3.50 -64.43 -6.72
CA GLU A 198 -3.03 -64.14 -8.07
C GLU A 198 -3.91 -64.82 -9.15
N LEU A 199 -3.89 -64.24 -10.36
CA LEU A 199 -4.33 -64.70 -11.70
C LEU A 199 -5.28 -63.66 -12.32
N GLY A 200 -5.04 -63.01 -13.46
CA GLY A 200 -4.04 -63.14 -14.49
C GLY A 200 -4.68 -62.69 -15.82
N ARG A 201 -4.03 -61.74 -16.51
CA ARG A 201 -3.95 -61.49 -17.97
C ARG A 201 -3.65 -60.02 -18.25
#